data_AF-A0A8C1IY36-F1
#
_entry.id   AF-A0A8C1IY36-F1
#
_cell.length_a   1.000
_cell.length_b   1.000
_cell.length_c   1.000
_cell.angle_alpha   90.00
_cell.angle_beta   90.00
_cell.angle_gamma   90.00
#
_symmetry.space_group_name_H-M   'P 1'
#
loop_
_entity.id
_entity.type
_entity.pdbx_description
1 polymer ?
#
loop_
_entity_poly.entity_id
_entity_poly.type
_entity_poly.pdbx_seq_one_letter_code
_entity_poly.pdbx_strand_id
1 'polypeptide(L)'
;IYFIFILSAQYLAHVNVRLVGGHSRCAGRVEVLHRGQWGTVCDDFWDLKDAAVVCRELDCGEPVDALYNAHFGQGSGPIWMSYVMCMGSESTLKNCGSLGWDKRNCDHSKVAGVICSGKVYIVHILGYIYICFVPFILLSNT
;
A
#
# COMPACT_ATOMS: atom_id res chain seq x y z
N ILE A 1 -22.71 16.05 19.79
CA ILE A 1 -21.52 16.75 19.25
C ILE A 1 -20.24 15.93 19.52
N TYR A 2 -19.93 15.53 20.75
CA TYR A 2 -18.79 14.65 21.07
C TYR A 2 -18.79 13.29 20.35
N PHE A 3 -19.97 12.68 20.13
CA PHE A 3 -20.09 11.38 19.45
C PHE A 3 -19.72 11.41 17.96
N ILE A 4 -19.95 12.55 17.28
CA ILE A 4 -19.62 12.72 15.85
C ILE A 4 -18.10 12.83 15.67
N PHE A 5 -17.38 13.46 16.61
CA PHE A 5 -15.91 13.53 16.60
C PHE A 5 -15.24 12.18 16.92
N ILE A 6 -15.86 11.33 17.73
CA ILE A 6 -15.35 9.97 17.99
C ILE A 6 -15.52 9.06 16.77
N LEU A 7 -16.65 9.17 16.06
CA LEU A 7 -16.87 8.44 14.79
C LEU A 7 -15.86 8.84 13.71
N SER A 8 -15.43 10.11 13.62
CA SER A 8 -14.36 10.52 12.70
C SER A 8 -12.97 10.04 13.10
N ALA A 9 -12.68 9.90 14.40
CA ALA A 9 -11.39 9.39 14.89
C ALA A 9 -11.29 7.86 14.82
N GLN A 10 -12.41 7.13 14.94
CA GLN A 10 -12.50 5.69 14.68
C GLN A 10 -12.44 5.35 13.18
N TYR A 11 -12.68 6.34 12.31
CA TYR A 11 -12.52 6.23 10.85
C TYR A 11 -11.11 6.62 10.36
N LEU A 12 -10.27 7.17 11.24
CA LEU A 12 -8.82 7.16 11.03
C LEU A 12 -8.36 5.74 11.31
N ALA A 13 -8.62 4.83 10.37
CA ALA A 13 -7.85 3.59 10.31
C ALA A 13 -6.39 4.02 10.49
N HIS A 14 -5.73 3.51 11.53
CA HIS A 14 -4.34 3.83 11.79
C HIS A 14 -3.53 3.16 10.70
N VAL A 15 -3.52 3.76 9.50
CA VAL A 15 -2.91 3.19 8.31
C VAL A 15 -1.43 3.17 8.58
N ASN A 16 -0.93 1.96 8.82
CA ASN A 16 0.46 1.76 9.19
C ASN A 16 1.34 1.56 7.96
N VAL A 17 0.76 1.65 6.76
CA VAL A 17 1.41 1.38 5.48
C VAL A 17 1.19 2.57 4.55
N ARG A 18 2.18 2.89 3.71
CA ARG A 18 2.02 3.88 2.62
C ARG A 18 2.79 3.44 1.39
N LEU A 19 2.36 3.95 0.24
CA LEU A 19 3.05 3.77 -1.04
C LEU A 19 3.75 5.05 -1.46
N VAL A 20 5.02 4.95 -1.85
CA VAL A 20 5.86 6.10 -2.22
C VAL A 20 6.56 5.86 -3.54
N GLY A 21 6.71 6.90 -4.38
CA GLY A 21 7.49 6.85 -5.61
C GLY A 21 6.77 6.26 -6.83
N GLY A 22 5.50 5.87 -6.70
CA GLY A 22 4.67 5.51 -7.84
C GLY A 22 3.86 6.68 -8.41
N HIS A 23 3.29 6.49 -9.59
CA HIS A 23 2.52 7.51 -10.32
C HIS A 23 1.08 7.67 -9.81
N SER A 24 0.65 6.88 -8.81
CA SER A 24 -0.68 6.93 -8.22
C SER A 24 -0.65 6.59 -6.73
N ARG A 25 -1.75 6.85 -6.00
CA ARG A 25 -1.87 6.44 -4.57
C ARG A 25 -1.87 4.92 -4.35
N CYS A 26 -2.06 4.15 -5.43
CA CYS A 26 -2.21 2.70 -5.41
C CYS A 26 -1.04 1.98 -6.09
N ALA A 27 0.07 2.69 -6.32
CA ALA A 27 1.31 2.12 -6.81
C ALA A 27 2.49 2.78 -6.09
N GLY A 28 3.49 1.98 -5.71
CA GLY A 28 4.70 2.52 -5.10
C GLY A 28 5.47 1.52 -4.27
N ARG A 29 6.61 1.96 -3.74
CA ARG A 29 7.38 1.27 -2.72
C ARG A 29 6.54 1.18 -1.44
N VAL A 30 6.55 0.01 -0.81
CA VAL A 30 5.85 -0.21 0.46
C VAL A 30 6.70 0.30 1.62
N GLU A 31 6.14 1.22 2.40
CA GLU A 31 6.73 1.70 3.65
C GLU A 31 5.77 1.47 4.82
N VAL A 32 6.30 1.03 5.96
CA VAL A 32 5.56 0.69 7.17
C VAL A 32 5.96 1.63 8.31
N LEU A 33 4.99 2.10 9.09
CA LEU A 33 5.22 2.89 10.29
C LEU A 33 5.43 1.96 11.49
N HIS A 34 6.63 1.94 12.07
CA HIS A 34 6.92 1.19 13.28
C HIS A 34 7.68 2.09 14.27
N ARG A 35 7.27 2.10 15.55
CA ARG A 35 7.87 2.95 16.61
C ARG A 35 8.00 4.44 16.23
N GLY A 36 7.01 4.98 15.52
CA GLY A 36 6.97 6.39 15.11
C GLY A 36 7.90 6.73 13.93
N GLN A 37 8.53 5.74 13.30
CA GLN A 37 9.41 5.94 12.14
C GLN A 37 8.95 5.10 10.95
N TRP A 38 8.97 5.71 9.77
CA TRP A 38 8.73 5.01 8.52
C TRP A 38 9.97 4.23 8.10
N GLY A 39 9.76 3.06 7.53
CA GLY A 39 10.84 2.24 6.98
C GLY A 39 10.30 1.29 5.92
N THR A 40 11.19 0.67 5.17
CA THR A 40 10.87 -0.08 3.97
C THR A 40 10.66 -1.57 4.26
N VAL A 41 10.11 -2.30 3.29
CA VAL A 41 9.94 -3.76 3.34
C VAL A 41 10.91 -4.40 2.35
N CYS A 42 11.61 -5.44 2.78
CA CYS A 42 12.49 -6.23 1.92
C CYS A 42 11.68 -7.07 0.92
N ASP A 43 12.19 -7.25 -0.29
CA ASP A 43 11.53 -8.02 -1.34
C ASP A 43 11.76 -9.54 -1.26
N ASP A 44 12.58 -10.02 -0.31
CA ASP A 44 12.78 -11.44 -0.06
C ASP A 44 11.45 -12.11 0.31
N PHE A 45 11.02 -13.08 -0.53
CA PHE A 45 9.73 -13.79 -0.46
C PHE A 45 8.47 -12.94 -0.67
N TRP A 46 8.64 -11.68 -1.07
CA TRP A 46 7.52 -10.79 -1.39
C TRP A 46 6.69 -11.36 -2.54
N ASP A 47 5.39 -11.55 -2.35
CA ASP A 47 4.51 -12.11 -3.37
C ASP A 47 3.18 -11.36 -3.55
N LEU A 48 2.34 -11.85 -4.46
CA LEU A 48 1.03 -11.26 -4.74
C LEU A 48 0.07 -11.33 -3.55
N LYS A 49 0.23 -12.26 -2.61
CA LYS A 49 -0.60 -12.34 -1.40
C LYS A 49 -0.21 -11.25 -0.41
N ASP A 50 1.09 -10.97 -0.30
CA ASP A 50 1.56 -9.83 0.49
C ASP A 50 1.06 -8.52 -0.12
N ALA A 51 1.16 -8.39 -1.44
CA ALA A 51 0.62 -7.25 -2.17
C ALA A 51 -0.91 -7.13 -1.99
N ALA A 52 -1.66 -8.24 -1.95
CA ALA A 52 -3.10 -8.24 -1.70
C ALA A 52 -3.45 -7.60 -0.35
N VAL A 53 -2.69 -7.94 0.69
CA VAL A 53 -2.90 -7.37 2.03
C VAL A 53 -2.64 -5.87 2.01
N VAL A 54 -1.58 -5.40 1.35
CA VAL A 54 -1.29 -3.96 1.20
C VAL A 54 -2.38 -3.23 0.42
N CYS A 55 -2.78 -3.77 -0.73
CA CYS A 55 -3.80 -3.16 -1.58
C CYS A 55 -5.16 -3.08 -0.87
N ARG A 56 -5.51 -4.08 -0.06
CA ARG A 56 -6.70 -4.07 0.79
C ARG A 56 -6.58 -3.10 1.96
N GLU A 57 -5.45 -3.08 2.67
CA GLU A 57 -5.21 -2.16 3.80
C GLU A 57 -5.31 -0.69 3.37
N LEU A 58 -4.89 -0.38 2.13
CA LEU A 58 -4.94 0.98 1.54
C LEU A 58 -6.21 1.30 0.75
N ASP A 59 -7.16 0.36 0.71
CA ASP A 59 -8.41 0.49 -0.03
C ASP A 59 -8.19 0.82 -1.52
N CYS A 60 -7.28 0.07 -2.14
CA CYS A 60 -6.77 0.26 -3.49
C CYS A 60 -7.19 -0.85 -4.48
N GLY A 61 -8.07 -1.76 -4.05
CA GLY A 61 -8.58 -2.86 -4.88
C GLY A 61 -7.69 -4.10 -4.82
N GLU A 62 -7.64 -4.85 -5.93
CA GLU A 62 -6.90 -6.10 -6.03
C GLU A 62 -5.42 -5.85 -6.39
N PRO A 63 -4.50 -6.73 -5.98
CA PRO A 63 -3.10 -6.64 -6.39
C PRO A 63 -2.98 -6.94 -7.89
N VAL A 64 -2.32 -6.05 -8.62
CA VAL A 64 -1.96 -6.25 -10.03
C VAL A 64 -0.55 -6.80 -10.13
N ASP A 65 0.37 -6.28 -9.31
CA ASP A 65 1.77 -6.72 -9.33
C ASP A 65 2.47 -6.55 -7.98
N ALA A 66 3.42 -7.44 -7.72
CA ALA A 66 4.35 -7.41 -6.61
C ALA A 66 5.75 -7.17 -7.18
N LEU A 67 6.34 -6.02 -6.84
CA LEU A 67 7.58 -5.54 -7.44
C LEU A 67 8.76 -5.68 -6.50
N TYR A 68 9.93 -5.88 -7.09
CA TYR A 68 11.19 -6.20 -6.43
C TYR A 68 12.26 -5.16 -6.81
N ASN A 69 13.45 -5.31 -6.24
CA ASN A 69 14.67 -4.58 -6.58
C ASN A 69 14.51 -3.06 -6.57
N ALA A 70 13.74 -2.54 -5.61
CA ALA A 70 13.53 -1.11 -5.44
C ALA A 70 13.02 -0.41 -6.71
N HIS A 71 12.08 -1.03 -7.44
CA HIS A 71 11.50 -0.51 -8.68
C HIS A 71 11.02 0.96 -8.58
N PHE A 72 10.45 1.35 -7.44
CA PHE A 72 9.99 2.72 -7.16
C PHE A 72 11.03 3.57 -6.39
N GLY A 73 12.29 3.18 -6.48
CA GLY A 73 13.40 3.72 -5.70
C GLY A 73 13.56 3.04 -4.35
N GLN A 74 14.76 3.17 -3.80
CA GLN A 74 15.27 2.45 -2.63
C GLN A 74 14.63 2.85 -1.30
N GLY A 75 14.07 4.06 -1.22
CA GLY A 75 13.60 4.64 0.03
C GLY A 75 14.75 5.11 0.94
N SER A 76 14.38 5.63 2.10
CA SER A 76 15.31 6.08 3.12
C SER A 76 14.83 5.64 4.51
N GLY A 77 15.75 5.43 5.44
CA GLY A 77 15.44 4.95 6.78
C GLY A 77 15.67 3.45 6.97
N PRO A 78 15.14 2.83 8.03
CA PRO A 78 15.37 1.42 8.33
C PRO A 78 14.56 0.49 7.42
N ILE A 79 15.00 -0.76 7.29
CA ILE A 79 14.21 -1.85 6.74
C ILE A 79 13.48 -2.53 7.90
N TRP A 80 12.16 -2.40 7.92
CA TRP A 80 11.34 -2.85 9.05
C TRP A 80 10.92 -4.31 8.96
N MET A 81 10.70 -4.83 7.76
CA MET A 81 10.18 -6.18 7.57
C MET A 81 10.96 -6.91 6.46
N SER A 82 11.12 -8.22 6.61
CA SER A 82 11.73 -9.11 5.62
C SER A 82 11.14 -10.51 5.76
N TYR A 83 11.13 -11.29 4.67
CA TYR A 83 10.45 -12.59 4.59
C TYR A 83 8.99 -12.48 5.02
N VAL A 84 8.27 -11.53 4.43
CA VAL A 84 6.83 -11.41 4.66
C VAL A 84 6.15 -12.61 3.99
N MET A 85 5.27 -13.27 4.74
CA MET A 85 4.55 -14.45 4.28
C MET A 85 3.09 -14.32 4.71
N CYS A 86 2.35 -13.49 3.99
CA CYS A 86 0.92 -13.36 4.17
C CYS A 86 0.17 -14.56 3.58
N MET A 87 -0.95 -14.92 4.20
CA MET A 87 -1.96 -15.81 3.63
C MET A 87 -2.83 -15.09 2.59
N GLY A 88 -2.88 -13.75 2.64
CA GLY A 88 -3.70 -12.89 1.78
C GLY A 88 -5.04 -12.49 2.41
N SER A 89 -5.37 -12.98 3.60
CA SER A 89 -6.61 -12.71 4.34
C SER A 89 -6.40 -11.77 5.54
N GLU A 90 -5.17 -11.39 5.82
CA GLU A 90 -4.80 -10.52 6.93
C GLU A 90 -5.34 -9.10 6.76
N SER A 91 -5.82 -8.51 7.85
CA SER A 91 -6.33 -7.13 7.83
C SER A 91 -5.24 -6.08 7.60
N THR A 92 -4.00 -6.34 8.03
CA THR A 92 -2.87 -5.43 7.89
C THR A 92 -1.59 -6.19 7.63
N LEU A 93 -0.63 -5.54 6.95
CA LEU A 93 0.67 -6.16 6.64
C LEU A 93 1.43 -6.59 7.90
N LYS A 94 1.24 -5.85 9.01
CA LYS A 94 1.85 -6.17 10.31
C LYS A 94 1.37 -7.48 10.93
N ASN A 95 0.21 -7.99 10.49
CA ASN A 95 -0.36 -9.24 10.98
C ASN A 95 0.12 -10.47 10.20
N CYS A 96 0.85 -10.27 9.11
CA CYS A 96 1.45 -11.36 8.36
C CYS A 96 2.64 -11.96 9.12
N GLY A 97 2.91 -13.24 8.86
CA GLY A 97 4.15 -13.86 9.30
C GLY A 97 5.35 -13.11 8.73
N SER A 98 6.35 -12.81 9.56
CA SER A 98 7.63 -12.23 9.11
C SER A 98 8.77 -12.70 10.02
N LEU A 99 10.01 -12.70 9.51
CA LEU A 99 11.19 -13.12 10.30
C LEU A 99 11.63 -12.11 11.38
N GLY A 100 10.81 -11.09 11.61
CA GLY A 100 10.97 -10.07 12.64
C GLY A 100 11.43 -8.71 12.10
N TRP A 101 11.30 -7.71 12.97
CA TRP A 101 11.76 -6.35 12.77
C TRP A 101 13.25 -6.30 13.16
N ASP A 102 14.15 -5.88 12.26
CA ASP A 102 15.62 -5.77 12.47
C ASP A 102 16.50 -7.01 12.12
N LYS A 103 16.46 -7.49 10.85
CA LYS A 103 17.45 -8.48 10.36
C LYS A 103 18.31 -7.95 9.20
N ARG A 104 19.63 -8.03 9.44
CA ARG A 104 20.75 -7.27 8.86
C ARG A 104 21.17 -7.64 7.42
N ASN A 105 20.37 -8.37 6.65
CA ASN A 105 20.81 -8.91 5.35
C ASN A 105 20.05 -8.39 4.13
N CYS A 106 19.11 -7.47 4.33
CA CYS A 106 18.46 -6.80 3.20
C CYS A 106 19.13 -5.44 2.96
N ASP A 107 19.45 -5.15 1.70
CA ASP A 107 19.95 -3.85 1.28
C ASP A 107 18.80 -3.00 0.72
N HIS A 108 18.98 -1.68 0.70
CA HIS A 108 18.02 -0.75 0.14
C HIS A 108 17.77 -0.95 -1.36
N SER A 109 18.67 -1.63 -2.08
CA SER A 109 18.42 -2.10 -3.44
C SER A 109 17.35 -3.19 -3.55
N LYS A 110 16.98 -3.85 -2.45
CA LYS A 110 16.05 -5.00 -2.39
C LYS A 110 14.75 -4.65 -1.67
N VAL A 111 14.15 -3.54 -2.08
CA VAL A 111 12.93 -3.05 -1.44
C VAL A 111 11.70 -3.38 -2.29
N ALA A 112 10.67 -3.86 -1.61
CA ALA A 112 9.40 -4.27 -2.18
C ALA A 112 8.53 -3.08 -2.61
N GLY A 113 7.82 -3.28 -3.71
CA GLY A 113 6.79 -2.39 -4.21
C GLY A 113 5.52 -3.15 -4.58
N VAL A 114 4.44 -2.39 -4.79
CA VAL A 114 3.17 -2.95 -5.27
C VAL A 114 2.56 -2.06 -6.33
N ILE A 115 1.78 -2.68 -7.20
CA ILE A 115 0.80 -2.03 -8.05
C ILE A 115 -0.55 -2.68 -7.75
N CYS A 116 -1.53 -1.88 -7.36
CA CYS A 116 -2.91 -2.32 -7.19
C CYS A 116 -3.75 -1.84 -8.38
N SER A 117 -4.94 -2.44 -8.56
CA SER A 117 -5.86 -2.07 -9.64
C SER A 117 -6.33 -0.61 -9.55
N GLY A 118 -6.25 -0.02 -8.35
CA GLY A 118 -6.94 1.21 -8.02
C GLY A 118 -8.44 0.96 -7.89
N LYS A 119 -9.12 1.87 -7.19
CA LYS A 119 -10.58 1.95 -7.26
C LYS A 119 -10.95 2.95 -8.34
N VAL A 120 -11.68 2.46 -9.34
CA VAL A 120 -12.32 3.30 -10.33
C VAL A 120 -13.59 3.85 -9.70
N TYR A 121 -13.63 5.17 -9.50
CA TYR A 121 -14.86 5.84 -9.11
C TYR A 121 -15.53 6.36 -10.38
N ILE A 122 -16.77 5.95 -10.61
CA ILE A 122 -17.60 6.50 -11.67
C ILE A 122 -18.39 7.64 -11.06
N VAL A 123 -18.15 8.86 -11.54
CA VAL A 123 -18.94 10.03 -11.13
C VAL A 123 -19.83 10.44 -12.29
N HIS A 124 -21.13 10.54 -12.02
CA HIS A 124 -22.10 11.10 -12.96
C HIS A 124 -22.26 12.59 -12.68
N ILE A 125 -21.80 13.44 -13.60
CA ILE A 125 -22.03 14.89 -13.55
C ILE A 125 -22.68 15.30 -14.86
N LEU A 126 -23.90 15.85 -14.77
CA LEU A 126 -24.61 16.45 -15.90
C LEU A 126 -24.71 15.54 -17.15
N GLY A 127 -24.89 14.23 -16.96
CA GLY A 127 -25.04 13.26 -18.06
C GLY A 127 -23.73 12.72 -18.64
N TYR A 128 -22.57 13.17 -18.16
CA TYR A 128 -21.26 12.60 -18.53
C TYR A 128 -20.79 11.59 -17.50
N ILE A 129 -20.19 10.50 -18.00
CA ILE A 129 -19.52 9.48 -17.19
C ILE A 129 -18.06 9.88 -17.05
N TYR A 130 -17.64 10.20 -15.83
CA TYR A 130 -16.24 10.47 -15.50
C TYR A 130 -15.62 9.24 -14.86
N ILE A 131 -14.54 8.74 -15.47
CA ILE A 131 -13.76 7.64 -14.93
C ILE A 131 -12.63 8.25 -14.09
N CYS A 132 -12.76 8.18 -12.77
CA CYS A 132 -11.73 8.64 -11.85
C CYS A 132 -10.76 7.49 -11.54
N PHE A 133 -9.57 7.55 -12.11
CA PHE A 133 -8.42 6.75 -11.70
C PHE A 133 -7.62 7.59 -10.72
N VAL A 134 -7.85 7.46 -9.41
CA VAL A 134 -7.31 8.41 -8.42
C VAL A 134 -5.80 8.67 -8.63
N PRO A 135 -5.34 9.93 -8.86
CA PRO A 135 -6.05 11.22 -8.80
C PRO A 135 -6.43 11.84 -10.17
N PHE A 136 -6.39 11.10 -11.28
CA PHE A 136 -6.68 11.59 -12.62
C PHE A 136 -8.14 11.35 -13.04
N ILE A 137 -8.76 12.38 -13.60
CA ILE A 137 -10.09 12.32 -14.22
C ILE A 137 -9.87 12.13 -15.72
N LEU A 138 -10.37 11.02 -16.28
CA LEU A 138 -10.38 10.80 -17.73
C LEU A 138 -11.81 10.92 -18.28
N LEU A 139 -11.94 11.61 -19.41
CA LEU A 139 -13.19 11.71 -20.17
C LEU A 139 -13.33 10.45 -21.04
N SER A 140 -14.44 9.72 -20.91
CA SER A 140 -14.83 8.67 -21.86
C SER A 140 -16.14 9.06 -22.56
N ASN A 141 -16.13 9.13 -23.89
CA ASN A 141 -17.36 9.18 -24.67
C ASN A 141 -17.90 7.75 -24.82
N THR A 142 -19.10 7.50 -24.31
CA THR A 142 -19.91 6.32 -24.66
C THR A 142 -20.63 6.55 -25.97
#